data_AF-A0AAN6U978-F1
#
_entry.id   AF-A0AAN6U978-F1
#
_cell.length_a   1.000
_cell.length_b   1.000
_cell.length_c   1.000
_cell.angle_alpha   90.00
_cell.angle_beta   90.00
_cell.angle_gamma   90.00
#
_symmetry.space_group_name_H-M   'P 1'
#
loop_
_entity.id
_entity.type
_entity.pdbx_description
1 polymer ?
#
loop_
_entity_poly.entity_id
_entity_poly.type
_entity_poly.pdbx_seq_one_letter_code
_entity_poly.pdbx_strand_id
1 'polypeptide(L)'
;MAPFKEGCQIRLGEAAQAGFKACLTDDIRTALLTKLGKSASAGDTAPAICNSRFETLLDLTKFGSYSKSAAINRVVLRNTLVESVKAAGRVTFQKKLDRYRMIFDGGNERVQLLFTDGSTDTCDILVGADGSRSTINQQVGVRNIVDIHSHMMFLNKGDLTQQVIKNLSARLQSGPVIAITKDMLFYFALYLPPLRGQSSQENGGAQYDLDQGSFYYYYSYTAVPLGVPDLQQLTIQENRAL
;
A
#
# COMPACT_ATOMS: atom_id res chain seq x y z
N MET A 1 1.58 18.53 20.02
CA MET A 1 1.90 18.23 18.61
C MET A 1 1.27 16.87 18.31
N ALA A 2 0.23 16.80 17.47
CA ALA A 2 -0.42 15.53 17.17
C ALA A 2 0.56 14.61 16.42
N PRO A 3 0.65 13.31 16.75
CA PRO A 3 1.54 12.41 16.04
C PRO A 3 1.11 12.35 14.57
N PHE A 4 2.02 12.65 13.66
CA PHE A 4 1.82 12.34 12.24
C PHE A 4 1.37 10.88 12.15
N LYS A 5 0.21 10.60 11.53
CA LYS A 5 -0.17 9.23 11.21
C LYS A 5 0.83 8.71 10.19
N GLU A 6 1.88 8.04 10.65
CA GLU A 6 2.98 7.58 9.79
C GLU A 6 2.51 6.56 8.75
N GLY A 7 3.24 6.49 7.62
CA GLY A 7 3.06 5.50 6.55
C GLY A 7 1.98 5.83 5.51
N CYS A 8 2.28 5.56 4.24
CA CYS A 8 1.29 5.61 3.15
C CYS A 8 0.26 4.47 3.29
N GLN A 9 -0.85 4.58 2.57
CA GLN A 9 -1.80 3.47 2.43
C GLN A 9 -1.21 2.43 1.47
N ILE A 10 -1.43 1.15 1.76
CA ILE A 10 -1.19 0.03 0.84
C ILE A 10 -2.50 -0.69 0.60
N ARG A 11 -2.65 -1.28 -0.58
CA ARG A 11 -3.84 -2.06 -0.93
C ARG A 11 -3.50 -3.55 -0.99
N LEU A 12 -4.35 -4.37 -0.39
CA LEU A 12 -4.17 -5.81 -0.26
C LEU A 12 -5.25 -6.52 -1.09
N GLY A 13 -4.83 -7.17 -2.16
CA GLY A 13 -5.69 -7.99 -3.02
C GLY A 13 -5.59 -9.48 -2.68
N GLU A 14 -6.17 -10.32 -3.55
CA GLU A 14 -6.28 -11.76 -3.37
C GLU A 14 -4.94 -12.47 -3.05
N ALA A 15 -3.86 -12.12 -3.75
CA ALA A 15 -2.55 -12.71 -3.51
C ALA A 15 -2.03 -12.45 -2.08
N ALA A 16 -2.30 -11.27 -1.52
CA ALA A 16 -1.95 -10.98 -0.14
C ALA A 16 -2.78 -11.81 0.83
N GLN A 17 -4.08 -11.98 0.54
CA GLN A 17 -4.97 -12.83 1.35
C GLN A 17 -4.53 -14.30 1.32
N ALA A 18 -4.11 -14.81 0.16
CA ALA A 18 -3.55 -16.15 0.03
C ALA A 18 -2.29 -16.31 0.89
N GLY A 19 -1.38 -15.33 0.85
CA GLY A 19 -0.18 -15.31 1.71
C GLY A 19 -0.53 -15.27 3.19
N PHE A 20 -1.51 -14.47 3.60
CA PHE A 20 -1.96 -14.44 4.99
C PHE A 20 -2.56 -15.76 5.45
N LYS A 21 -3.36 -16.41 4.61
CA LYS A 21 -3.93 -17.73 4.90
C LYS A 21 -2.85 -18.80 5.06
N ALA A 22 -1.79 -18.72 4.25
CA ALA A 22 -0.70 -19.70 4.28
C ALA A 22 0.26 -19.51 5.48
N CYS A 23 0.48 -18.25 5.90
CA CYS A 23 1.60 -17.93 6.79
C CYS A 23 1.18 -17.40 8.18
N LEU A 24 -0.05 -16.95 8.36
CA LEU A 24 -0.50 -16.34 9.62
C LEU A 24 -1.47 -17.25 10.37
N THR A 25 -1.42 -17.18 11.70
CA THR A 25 -2.44 -17.79 12.55
C THR A 25 -3.79 -17.09 12.34
N ASP A 26 -4.88 -17.81 12.64
CA ASP A 26 -6.24 -17.28 12.50
C ASP A 26 -6.46 -16.01 13.33
N ASP A 27 -5.86 -15.91 14.51
CA ASP A 27 -5.94 -14.73 15.39
C ASP A 27 -5.31 -13.50 14.75
N ILE A 28 -4.08 -13.63 14.23
CA ILE A 28 -3.37 -12.51 13.58
C ILE A 28 -4.11 -12.12 12.30
N ARG A 29 -4.56 -13.10 11.52
CA ARG A 29 -5.34 -12.85 10.30
C ARG A 29 -6.62 -12.09 10.62
N THR A 30 -7.38 -12.53 11.62
CA THR A 30 -8.60 -11.86 12.06
C THR A 30 -8.32 -10.44 12.53
N ALA A 31 -7.29 -10.24 13.35
CA ALA A 31 -6.87 -8.92 13.81
C ALA A 31 -6.42 -7.98 12.68
N LEU A 32 -5.91 -8.51 11.57
CA LEU A 32 -5.58 -7.74 10.37
C LEU A 32 -6.83 -7.37 9.56
N LEU A 33 -7.72 -8.34 9.34
CA LEU A 33 -8.93 -8.15 8.54
C LEU A 33 -9.86 -7.08 9.15
N THR A 34 -9.92 -6.97 10.49
CA THR A 34 -10.69 -5.92 11.17
C THR A 34 -10.11 -4.51 10.98
N LYS A 35 -8.86 -4.38 10.53
CA LYS A 35 -8.17 -3.10 10.28
C LYS A 35 -8.20 -2.69 8.82
N LEU A 36 -8.79 -3.48 7.94
CA LEU A 36 -8.96 -3.11 6.54
C LEU A 36 -9.95 -1.94 6.42
N GLY A 37 -9.61 -0.98 5.57
CA GLY A 37 -10.45 0.17 5.26
C GLY A 37 -11.70 -0.30 4.54
N LYS A 38 -12.86 0.14 5.03
CA LYS A 38 -14.16 -0.05 4.39
C LYS A 38 -14.37 1.12 3.45
N SER A 39 -14.33 0.90 2.14
CA SER A 39 -14.79 1.94 1.24
C SER A 39 -16.30 2.15 1.43
N ALA A 40 -16.84 3.29 1.01
CA ALA A 40 -18.24 3.66 1.22
C ALA A 40 -19.29 2.67 0.67
N SER A 41 -18.90 1.64 -0.09
CA SER A 41 -19.82 0.66 -0.70
C SER A 41 -19.39 -0.81 -0.57
N ALA A 42 -18.14 -1.14 -0.25
CA ALA A 42 -17.67 -2.53 -0.06
C ALA A 42 -16.30 -2.59 0.65
N GLY A 43 -15.96 -3.76 1.22
CA GLY A 43 -14.63 -4.02 1.79
C GLY A 43 -13.52 -3.92 0.73
N ASP A 44 -13.70 -4.61 -0.41
CA ASP A 44 -12.76 -4.55 -1.53
C ASP A 44 -13.26 -3.62 -2.64
N THR A 45 -12.38 -2.73 -3.11
CA THR A 45 -12.66 -1.78 -4.19
C THR A 45 -11.62 -1.80 -5.29
N ALA A 46 -12.03 -1.30 -6.45
CA ALA A 46 -11.17 -1.00 -7.57
C ALA A 46 -11.28 0.51 -7.91
N PRO A 47 -10.25 1.11 -8.52
CA PRO A 47 -10.31 2.50 -8.93
C PRO A 47 -11.36 2.76 -10.03
N ALA A 48 -12.00 3.92 -10.00
CA ALA A 48 -12.65 4.47 -11.18
C ALA A 48 -11.65 5.35 -11.95
N ILE A 49 -11.56 5.16 -13.26
CA ILE A 49 -10.83 6.07 -14.16
C ILE A 49 -11.79 7.22 -14.50
N CYS A 50 -11.33 8.44 -14.28
CA CYS A 50 -12.10 9.65 -14.51
C CYS A 50 -11.35 10.63 -15.42
N ASN A 51 -12.09 11.59 -15.99
CA ASN A 51 -11.48 12.79 -16.57
C ASN A 51 -11.09 13.80 -15.47
N SER A 52 -10.54 14.95 -15.87
CA SER A 52 -10.11 16.03 -14.94
C SER A 52 -11.25 16.67 -14.15
N ARG A 53 -12.53 16.45 -14.54
CA ARG A 53 -13.72 16.88 -13.79
C ARG A 53 -14.23 15.80 -12.83
N PHE A 54 -13.51 14.69 -12.68
CA PHE A 54 -13.91 13.51 -11.91
C PHE A 54 -15.18 12.81 -12.43
N GLU A 55 -15.55 13.04 -13.69
CA GLU A 55 -16.60 12.27 -14.35
C GLU A 55 -16.03 10.89 -14.70
N THR A 56 -16.76 9.82 -14.36
CA THR A 56 -16.29 8.44 -14.54
C THR A 56 -16.26 8.08 -16.03
N LEU A 57 -15.08 7.73 -16.53
CA LEU A 57 -14.86 7.20 -17.88
C LEU A 57 -14.89 5.67 -17.88
N LEU A 58 -14.33 5.05 -16.83
CA LEU A 58 -14.30 3.61 -16.67
C LEU A 58 -14.41 3.24 -15.20
N ASP A 59 -15.34 2.37 -14.87
CA ASP A 59 -15.47 1.83 -13.51
C ASP A 59 -14.88 0.42 -13.45
N LEU A 60 -13.66 0.29 -12.91
CA LEU A 60 -12.97 -1.00 -12.85
C LEU A 60 -13.67 -2.00 -11.92
N THR A 61 -14.59 -1.56 -11.05
CA THR A 61 -15.35 -2.46 -10.19
C THR A 61 -16.31 -3.37 -10.98
N LYS A 62 -16.66 -2.96 -12.21
CA LYS A 62 -17.55 -3.69 -13.13
C LYS A 62 -16.84 -4.78 -13.93
N PHE A 63 -15.50 -4.83 -13.89
CA PHE A 63 -14.71 -5.79 -14.65
C PHE A 63 -14.28 -6.94 -13.74
N GLY A 64 -14.81 -8.15 -14.01
CA GLY A 64 -14.48 -9.34 -13.22
C GLY A 64 -12.99 -9.74 -13.28
N SER A 65 -12.27 -9.33 -14.32
CA SER A 65 -10.83 -9.55 -14.46
C SER A 65 -9.97 -8.59 -13.64
N TYR A 66 -10.53 -7.51 -13.11
CA TYR A 66 -9.78 -6.57 -12.28
C TYR A 66 -9.84 -7.00 -10.81
N SER A 67 -8.69 -7.37 -10.24
CA SER A 67 -8.59 -7.75 -8.84
C SER A 67 -8.91 -6.57 -7.92
N LYS A 68 -9.98 -6.71 -7.14
CA LYS A 68 -10.33 -5.75 -6.08
C LYS A 68 -9.36 -5.90 -4.91
N SER A 69 -9.22 -4.84 -4.13
CA SER A 69 -8.34 -4.82 -2.96
C SER A 69 -8.90 -3.95 -1.85
N ALA A 70 -8.45 -4.17 -0.61
CA ALA A 70 -8.77 -3.33 0.53
C ALA A 70 -7.57 -2.47 0.94
N ALA A 71 -7.83 -1.22 1.34
CA ALA A 71 -6.78 -0.34 1.84
C ALA A 71 -6.42 -0.68 3.29
N ILE A 72 -5.15 -0.53 3.67
CA ILE A 72 -4.71 -0.55 5.06
C ILE A 72 -3.58 0.48 5.25
N ASN A 73 -3.50 1.07 6.43
CA ASN A 73 -2.33 1.86 6.80
C ASN A 73 -1.08 0.95 6.89
N ARG A 74 0.01 1.30 6.19
CA ARG A 74 1.24 0.49 6.16
C ARG A 74 1.87 0.27 7.54
N VAL A 75 1.83 1.25 8.43
CA VAL A 75 2.37 1.12 9.80
C VAL A 75 1.50 0.17 10.61
N VAL A 76 0.18 0.25 10.46
CA VAL A 76 -0.76 -0.67 11.10
C VAL A 76 -0.50 -2.12 10.64
N LEU A 77 -0.35 -2.33 9.33
CA LEU A 77 0.00 -3.63 8.76
C LEU A 77 1.33 -4.15 9.32
N ARG A 78 2.40 -3.34 9.22
CA ARG A 78 3.74 -3.69 9.71
C ARG A 78 3.72 -4.06 11.19
N ASN A 79 3.13 -3.21 12.02
CA ASN A 79 3.15 -3.43 13.48
C ASN A 79 2.35 -4.68 13.85
N THR A 80 1.23 -4.93 13.19
CA THR A 80 0.45 -6.15 13.43
C THR A 80 1.23 -7.41 13.04
N LEU A 81 1.96 -7.39 11.91
CA LEU A 81 2.78 -8.53 11.46
C LEU A 81 4.04 -8.73 12.31
N VAL A 82 4.68 -7.65 12.75
CA VAL A 82 5.95 -7.74 13.48
C VAL A 82 5.78 -8.15 14.93
N GLU A 83 4.61 -7.91 15.53
CA GLU A 83 4.40 -8.08 16.97
C GLU A 83 4.65 -9.53 17.42
N SER A 84 4.17 -10.52 16.66
CA SER A 84 4.38 -11.94 16.98
C SER A 84 5.86 -12.34 16.85
N VAL A 85 6.55 -11.84 15.82
CA VAL A 85 7.97 -12.10 15.58
C VAL A 85 8.84 -11.44 16.67
N LYS A 86 8.45 -10.23 17.11
CA LYS A 86 9.09 -9.50 18.21
C LYS A 86 8.86 -10.21 19.55
N ALA A 87 7.64 -10.65 19.85
CA ALA A 87 7.32 -11.40 21.06
C ALA A 87 8.11 -12.72 21.15
N ALA A 88 8.40 -13.34 20.00
CA ALA A 88 9.26 -14.52 19.92
C ALA A 88 10.78 -14.22 20.00
N GLY A 89 11.19 -12.96 20.19
CA GLY A 89 12.60 -12.56 20.24
C GLY A 89 13.33 -12.70 18.90
N ARG A 90 12.60 -12.73 17.77
CA ARG A 90 13.16 -12.96 16.42
C ARG A 90 13.35 -11.69 15.61
N VAL A 91 13.27 -10.51 16.24
CA VAL A 91 13.52 -9.22 15.60
C VAL A 91 14.52 -8.40 16.41
N THR A 92 15.60 -7.98 15.76
CA THR A 92 16.58 -7.05 16.32
C THR A 92 16.53 -5.74 15.54
N PHE A 93 16.09 -4.67 16.18
CA PHE A 93 16.06 -3.33 15.57
C PHE A 93 17.42 -2.64 15.64
N GLN A 94 17.55 -1.49 14.96
CA GLN A 94 18.77 -0.67 14.92
C GLN A 94 20.00 -1.37 14.33
N LYS A 95 19.78 -2.47 13.58
CA LYS A 95 20.82 -3.17 12.83
C LYS A 95 20.73 -2.81 11.36
N LYS A 96 21.60 -1.90 10.93
CA LYS A 96 21.80 -1.58 9.51
C LYS A 96 22.93 -2.45 8.97
N LEU A 97 22.63 -3.31 8.02
CA LEU A 97 23.63 -4.14 7.36
C LEU A 97 24.58 -3.26 6.53
N ASP A 98 25.88 -3.44 6.72
CA ASP A 98 26.92 -2.83 5.90
C ASP A 98 27.29 -3.75 4.74
N ARG A 99 27.62 -5.01 5.04
CA ARG A 99 27.98 -6.04 4.06
C ARG A 99 27.86 -7.44 4.67
N TYR A 100 27.96 -8.47 3.83
CA TYR A 100 28.18 -9.85 4.28
C TYR A 100 29.53 -10.40 3.77
N ARG A 101 29.97 -11.54 4.29
CA ARG A 101 31.05 -12.35 3.69
C ARG A 101 30.79 -13.83 3.94
N MET A 102 31.30 -14.67 3.06
CA MET A 102 31.34 -16.11 3.31
C MET A 102 32.50 -16.40 4.27
N ILE A 103 32.26 -17.25 5.26
CA ILE A 103 33.27 -17.74 6.20
C ILE A 103 33.23 -19.27 6.23
N PHE A 104 34.35 -19.88 6.59
CA PHE A 104 34.42 -21.32 6.88
C PHE A 104 34.54 -21.51 8.38
N ASP A 105 33.59 -22.24 8.97
CA ASP A 105 33.56 -22.55 10.39
C ASP A 105 33.38 -24.06 10.57
N GLY A 106 34.39 -24.72 11.15
CA GLY A 106 34.35 -26.16 11.42
C GLY A 106 34.11 -27.06 10.19
N GLY A 107 34.52 -26.62 9.00
CA GLY A 107 34.30 -27.35 7.74
C GLY A 107 32.99 -27.04 7.01
N ASN A 108 32.15 -26.14 7.57
CA ASN A 108 30.93 -25.68 6.92
C ASN A 108 31.08 -24.23 6.45
N GLU A 109 30.59 -23.95 5.24
CA GLU A 109 30.46 -22.58 4.74
C GLU A 109 29.27 -21.89 5.42
N ARG A 110 29.48 -20.69 5.97
CA ARG A 110 28.45 -19.86 6.61
C ARG A 110 28.51 -18.43 6.06
N VAL A 111 27.43 -17.68 6.25
CA VAL A 111 27.36 -16.25 5.97
C VAL A 111 27.62 -15.48 7.25
N GLN A 112 28.59 -14.56 7.24
CA GLN A 112 28.78 -13.58 8.31
C GLN A 112 28.26 -12.22 7.86
N LEU A 113 27.40 -11.63 8.69
CA LEU A 113 26.87 -10.29 8.53
C LEU A 113 27.73 -9.29 9.31
N LEU A 114 28.00 -8.14 8.71
CA LEU A 114 28.66 -7.01 9.36
C LEU A 114 27.71 -5.81 9.36
N PHE A 115 27.45 -5.25 10.53
CA PHE A 115 26.56 -4.11 10.71
C PHE A 115 27.36 -2.80 10.85
N THR A 116 26.72 -1.67 10.56
CA THR A 116 27.37 -0.36 10.63
C THR A 116 27.76 0.08 12.04
N ASP A 117 27.21 -0.56 13.07
CA ASP A 117 27.57 -0.33 14.47
C ASP A 117 28.81 -1.15 14.92
N GLY A 118 29.44 -1.88 13.99
CA GLY A 118 30.61 -2.72 14.25
C GLY A 118 30.28 -4.12 14.77
N SER A 119 29.02 -4.40 15.10
CA SER A 119 28.59 -5.74 15.50
C SER A 119 28.52 -6.70 14.31
N THR A 120 28.52 -8.00 14.60
CA THR A 120 28.44 -9.07 13.61
C THR A 120 27.42 -10.12 14.01
N ASP A 121 26.97 -10.91 13.03
CA ASP A 121 26.14 -12.11 13.25
C ASP A 121 26.48 -13.16 12.18
N THR A 122 26.03 -14.40 12.36
CA THR A 122 26.29 -15.51 11.43
C THR A 122 25.04 -16.34 11.16
N CYS A 123 24.82 -16.73 9.91
CA CYS A 123 23.71 -17.60 9.52
C CYS A 123 24.10 -18.56 8.38
N ASP A 124 23.27 -19.57 8.16
CA ASP A 124 23.45 -20.51 7.04
C ASP A 124 22.84 -19.94 5.74
N ILE A 125 21.74 -19.20 5.85
CA ILE A 125 21.05 -18.57 4.71
C ILE A 125 20.77 -17.10 5.03
N LEU A 126 21.12 -16.22 4.09
CA LEU A 126 20.82 -14.79 4.14
C LEU A 126 19.76 -14.44 3.08
N VAL A 127 18.61 -13.92 3.54
CA VAL A 127 17.53 -13.46 2.66
C VAL A 127 17.51 -11.93 2.61
N GLY A 128 17.74 -11.36 1.43
CA GLY A 128 17.66 -9.92 1.20
C GLY A 128 16.22 -9.42 1.14
N ALA A 129 15.75 -8.78 2.22
CA ALA A 129 14.44 -8.15 2.32
C ALA A 129 14.54 -6.66 2.73
N ASP A 130 15.63 -6.00 2.34
CA ASP A 130 16.10 -4.67 2.76
C ASP A 130 15.65 -3.52 1.84
N GLY A 131 14.77 -3.80 0.88
CA GLY A 131 14.01 -2.78 0.13
C GLY A 131 14.73 -2.20 -1.09
N SER A 132 14.27 -1.05 -1.57
CA SER A 132 14.70 -0.47 -2.86
C SER A 132 16.14 0.05 -2.90
N ARG A 133 16.84 0.10 -1.75
CA ARG A 133 18.26 0.41 -1.67
C ARG A 133 19.05 -0.78 -1.11
N SER A 134 18.63 -1.98 -1.51
CA SER A 134 19.15 -3.23 -0.97
C SER A 134 20.67 -3.34 -1.11
N THR A 135 21.36 -3.46 0.03
CA THR A 135 22.77 -3.79 0.12
C THR A 135 23.02 -5.18 -0.44
N ILE A 136 22.12 -6.13 -0.12
CA ILE A 136 22.25 -7.52 -0.58
C ILE A 136 22.19 -7.59 -2.10
N ASN A 137 21.21 -6.96 -2.73
CA ASN A 137 21.03 -6.94 -4.18
C ASN A 137 22.27 -6.45 -4.94
N GLN A 138 22.93 -5.43 -4.39
CA GLN A 138 24.16 -4.87 -4.95
C GLN A 138 25.35 -5.83 -4.78
N GLN A 139 25.51 -6.38 -3.57
CA GLN A 139 26.66 -7.21 -3.23
C GLN A 139 26.63 -8.58 -3.92
N VAL A 140 25.45 -9.21 -4.06
CA VAL A 140 25.31 -10.47 -4.82
C VAL A 140 25.45 -10.26 -6.33
N GLY A 141 25.44 -9.01 -6.80
CA GLY A 141 25.61 -8.66 -8.21
C GLY A 141 24.35 -8.71 -9.06
N VAL A 142 23.17 -8.93 -8.50
CA VAL A 142 21.89 -8.94 -9.25
C VAL A 142 21.59 -7.56 -9.84
N ARG A 143 21.77 -6.48 -9.06
CA ARG A 143 21.68 -5.07 -9.50
C ARG A 143 20.43 -4.75 -10.35
N ASN A 144 19.30 -5.39 -10.05
CA ASN A 144 18.06 -5.25 -10.82
C ASN A 144 17.11 -4.17 -10.24
N ILE A 145 17.53 -3.47 -9.20
CA ILE A 145 16.82 -2.31 -8.66
C ILE A 145 17.53 -1.06 -9.21
N VAL A 146 16.87 -0.36 -10.12
CA VAL A 146 17.41 0.81 -10.80
C VAL A 146 16.53 2.04 -10.55
N ASP A 147 17.16 3.20 -10.48
CA ASP A 147 16.44 4.46 -10.37
C ASP A 147 15.72 4.79 -11.67
N ILE A 148 14.46 5.23 -11.55
CA ILE A 148 13.65 5.68 -12.68
C ILE A 148 13.72 7.20 -12.74
N HIS A 149 14.38 7.72 -13.78
CA HIS A 149 14.55 9.18 -13.97
C HIS A 149 13.52 9.80 -14.92
N SER A 150 12.70 8.99 -15.59
CA SER A 150 11.68 9.44 -16.53
C SER A 150 10.35 9.84 -15.85
N HIS A 151 10.22 9.59 -14.55
CA HIS A 151 9.00 9.80 -13.79
C HIS A 151 9.29 10.62 -12.54
N MET A 152 8.41 11.57 -12.23
CA MET A 152 8.40 12.27 -10.95
C MET A 152 7.08 11.98 -10.26
N MET A 153 7.10 11.70 -8.96
CA MET A 153 5.90 11.44 -8.18
C MET A 153 5.88 12.30 -6.92
N PHE A 154 4.77 12.99 -6.69
CA PHE A 154 4.48 13.73 -5.48
C PHE A 154 3.37 12.99 -4.75
N LEU A 155 3.64 12.53 -3.53
CA LEU A 155 2.65 11.87 -2.69
C LEU A 155 2.33 12.76 -1.49
N ASN A 156 1.05 12.92 -1.21
CA ASN A 156 0.55 13.60 -0.02
C ASN A 156 -0.41 12.68 0.73
N LYS A 157 -0.39 12.77 2.06
CA LYS A 157 -1.33 12.11 2.95
C LYS A 157 -1.78 13.14 3.98
N GLY A 158 -3.07 13.12 4.28
CA GLY A 158 -3.64 13.94 5.35
C GLY A 158 -4.63 13.18 6.21
N ASP A 159 -4.90 13.77 7.37
CA ASP A 159 -5.90 13.26 8.28
C ASP A 159 -7.31 13.51 7.74
N LEU A 160 -8.19 12.56 7.97
CA LEU A 160 -9.57 12.67 7.55
C LEU A 160 -10.41 13.23 8.69
N THR A 161 -10.96 14.44 8.51
CA THR A 161 -11.94 15.02 9.45
C THR A 161 -13.34 14.93 8.86
N GLN A 162 -14.36 15.05 9.71
CA GLN A 162 -15.75 15.15 9.24
C GLN A 162 -15.92 16.30 8.22
N GLN A 163 -15.23 17.41 8.42
CA GLN A 163 -15.28 18.55 7.50
C GLN A 163 -14.66 18.21 6.15
N VAL A 164 -13.53 17.49 6.12
CA VAL A 164 -12.91 17.04 4.86
C VAL A 164 -13.88 16.14 4.12
N ILE A 165 -14.47 15.13 4.77
CA ILE A 165 -15.42 14.20 4.13
C ILE A 165 -16.61 14.94 3.53
N LYS A 166 -17.22 15.86 4.29
CA LYS A 166 -18.36 16.67 3.81
C LYS A 166 -18.04 17.51 2.57
N ASN A 167 -16.77 17.94 2.43
CA ASN A 167 -16.31 18.73 1.30
C ASN A 167 -15.87 17.88 0.09
N LEU A 168 -15.73 16.56 0.25
CA LEU A 168 -15.41 15.67 -0.87
C LEU A 168 -16.64 15.48 -1.76
N SER A 169 -16.42 15.44 -3.07
CA SER A 169 -17.49 15.05 -4.01
C SER A 169 -17.91 13.59 -3.77
N ALA A 170 -19.14 13.25 -4.16
CA ALA A 170 -19.65 11.88 -4.04
C ALA A 170 -18.72 10.84 -4.70
N ARG A 171 -18.09 11.19 -5.83
CA ARG A 171 -17.12 10.33 -6.50
C ARG A 171 -15.89 10.03 -5.65
N LEU A 172 -15.30 11.04 -5.00
CA LEU A 172 -14.13 10.85 -4.14
C LEU A 172 -14.46 10.08 -2.85
N GLN A 173 -15.72 10.12 -2.41
CA GLN A 173 -16.19 9.31 -1.26
C GLN A 173 -16.41 7.84 -1.62
N SER A 174 -16.81 7.56 -2.86
CA SER A 174 -17.25 6.22 -3.28
C SER A 174 -16.13 5.18 -3.42
N GLY A 175 -14.88 5.60 -3.62
CA GLY A 175 -13.75 4.69 -3.79
C GLY A 175 -12.51 5.35 -4.38
N PRO A 176 -11.46 4.58 -4.67
CA PRO A 176 -10.26 5.12 -5.31
C PRO A 176 -10.56 5.71 -6.68
N VAL A 177 -9.84 6.77 -7.04
CA VAL A 177 -9.98 7.45 -8.31
C VAL A 177 -8.61 7.57 -8.97
N ILE A 178 -8.56 7.29 -10.26
CA ILE A 178 -7.46 7.64 -11.14
C ILE A 178 -7.99 8.70 -12.11
N ALA A 179 -7.38 9.87 -12.16
CA ALA A 179 -7.65 10.84 -13.21
C ALA A 179 -6.39 11.00 -14.05
N ILE A 180 -6.54 10.88 -15.37
CA ILE A 180 -5.43 11.01 -16.31
C ILE A 180 -5.66 12.29 -17.10
N THR A 181 -4.63 13.12 -17.17
CA THR A 181 -4.50 14.21 -18.14
C THR A 181 -3.21 13.99 -18.92
N LYS A 182 -3.04 14.69 -20.05
CA LYS A 182 -1.98 14.51 -21.05
C LYS A 182 -0.68 13.83 -20.52
N ASP A 183 0.01 14.49 -19.59
CA ASP A 183 1.32 14.04 -19.05
C ASP A 183 1.28 13.80 -17.52
N MET A 184 0.07 13.74 -16.93
CA MET A 184 -0.10 13.57 -15.49
C MET A 184 -1.13 12.51 -15.14
N LEU A 185 -0.79 11.67 -14.19
CA LEU A 185 -1.73 10.77 -13.52
C LEU A 185 -1.92 11.25 -12.10
N PHE A 186 -3.17 11.46 -11.72
CA PHE A 186 -3.61 11.68 -10.37
C PHE A 186 -4.26 10.42 -9.82
N TYR A 187 -3.90 10.05 -8.61
CA TYR A 187 -4.59 9.03 -7.85
C TYR A 187 -5.05 9.60 -6.52
N PHE A 188 -6.26 9.24 -6.10
CA PHE A 188 -6.81 9.57 -4.78
C PHE A 188 -7.47 8.35 -4.15
N ALA A 189 -7.29 8.16 -2.84
CA ALA A 189 -8.10 7.21 -2.09
C ALA A 189 -8.27 7.60 -0.62
N LEU A 190 -9.36 7.10 -0.06
CA LEU A 190 -9.66 7.15 1.36
C LEU A 190 -9.31 5.82 2.04
N TYR A 191 -8.79 5.92 3.26
CA TYR A 191 -8.73 4.83 4.21
C TYR A 191 -9.70 5.16 5.34
N LEU A 192 -10.75 4.35 5.42
CA LEU A 192 -11.90 4.50 6.31
C LEU A 192 -12.03 3.23 7.15
N PRO A 193 -11.23 3.07 8.22
CA PRO A 193 -11.32 1.89 9.07
C PRO A 193 -12.65 1.87 9.85
N PRO A 194 -13.17 0.67 10.18
CA PRO A 194 -14.35 0.55 11.03
C PRO A 194 -14.10 1.12 12.43
N LEU A 195 -15.16 1.54 13.12
CA LEU A 195 -15.08 1.86 14.55
C LEU A 195 -14.60 0.67 15.36
N ARG A 196 -13.76 0.95 16.37
CA ARG A 196 -13.23 -0.06 17.30
C ARG A 196 -14.38 -0.81 17.97
N GLY A 197 -14.34 -2.14 17.91
CA GLY A 197 -15.32 -3.00 18.58
C GLY A 197 -16.60 -3.29 17.78
N GLN A 198 -16.81 -2.67 16.61
CA GLN A 198 -17.93 -3.01 15.74
C GLN A 198 -17.49 -4.00 14.66
N SER A 199 -17.97 -5.25 14.80
CA SER A 199 -18.03 -6.18 13.67
C SER A 199 -19.26 -5.86 12.81
N SER A 200 -19.10 -6.09 11.51
CA SER A 200 -19.95 -5.61 10.42
C SER A 200 -21.42 -6.04 10.56
N GLN A 201 -22.32 -5.17 11.03
CA GLN A 201 -23.75 -5.09 10.68
C GLN A 201 -24.51 -4.26 11.73
N GLU A 202 -24.59 -2.95 11.57
CA GLU A 202 -25.70 -2.20 12.17
C GLU A 202 -26.23 -1.17 11.16
N ASN A 203 -27.55 -1.17 10.96
CA ASN A 203 -28.31 -0.44 9.93
C ASN A 203 -28.39 1.09 10.16
N GLY A 204 -27.36 1.69 10.75
CA GLY A 204 -27.16 3.14 10.81
C GLY A 204 -25.95 3.49 9.94
N GLY A 205 -26.04 4.56 9.15
CA GLY A 205 -25.02 4.94 8.14
C GLY A 205 -23.58 4.72 8.59
N ALA A 206 -22.73 4.25 7.66
CA ALA A 206 -21.39 3.74 7.96
C ALA A 206 -20.59 4.69 8.88
N GLN A 207 -20.31 4.23 10.09
CA GLN A 207 -19.48 4.94 11.06
C GLN A 207 -18.02 4.48 10.93
N TYR A 208 -17.10 5.45 10.91
CA TYR A 208 -15.67 5.21 10.67
C TYR A 208 -14.84 5.74 11.84
N ASP A 209 -13.73 5.06 12.15
CA ASP A 209 -12.71 5.57 13.06
C ASP A 209 -11.89 6.66 12.34
N LEU A 210 -12.32 7.92 12.44
CA LEU A 210 -11.65 9.06 11.82
C LEU A 210 -10.29 9.40 12.48
N ASP A 211 -10.09 8.99 13.72
CA ASP A 211 -8.79 9.08 14.40
C ASP A 211 -7.75 8.18 13.74
N GLN A 212 -8.18 7.13 13.02
CA GLN A 212 -7.32 6.30 12.16
C GLN A 212 -7.50 6.59 10.66
N GLY A 213 -8.60 7.28 10.31
CA GLY A 213 -8.93 7.67 8.95
C GLY A 213 -7.89 8.58 8.31
N SER A 214 -7.65 8.39 7.01
CA SER A 214 -6.76 9.25 6.23
C SER A 214 -7.20 9.29 4.78
N PHE A 215 -6.81 10.35 4.08
CA PHE A 215 -6.76 10.36 2.63
C PHE A 215 -5.31 10.32 2.18
N TYR A 216 -5.07 9.82 0.98
CA TYR A 216 -3.82 10.10 0.28
C TYR A 216 -4.11 10.36 -1.19
N TYR A 217 -3.24 11.17 -1.77
CA TYR A 217 -3.20 11.33 -3.21
C TYR A 217 -1.75 11.34 -3.69
N TYR A 218 -1.57 11.00 -4.95
CA TYR A 218 -0.33 11.29 -5.63
C TYR A 218 -0.58 11.81 -7.03
N TYR A 219 0.34 12.65 -7.49
CA TYR A 219 0.47 13.01 -8.89
C TYR A 219 1.77 12.41 -9.39
N SER A 220 1.73 11.75 -10.53
CA SER A 220 2.92 11.37 -11.28
C SER A 220 2.96 12.09 -12.60
N TYR A 221 4.11 12.71 -12.89
CA TYR A 221 4.45 13.28 -14.19
C TYR A 221 5.42 12.35 -14.91
N THR A 222 5.25 12.22 -16.22
CA THR A 222 6.15 11.44 -17.07
C THR A 222 6.81 12.37 -18.08
N ALA A 223 8.14 12.32 -18.19
CA ALA A 223 8.89 13.12 -19.17
C ALA A 223 8.62 12.68 -20.62
N VAL A 224 8.13 11.46 -20.79
CA VAL A 224 7.61 10.93 -22.06
C VAL A 224 6.08 11.04 -22.02
N PRO A 225 5.42 11.66 -23.00
CA PRO A 225 3.96 11.76 -23.01
C PRO A 225 3.32 10.37 -22.87
N LEU A 226 2.27 10.25 -22.06
CA LEU A 226 1.58 8.97 -21.84
C LEU A 226 0.88 8.44 -23.10
N GLY A 227 0.87 9.20 -24.20
CA GLY A 227 0.20 8.84 -25.44
C GLY A 227 -1.32 8.80 -25.32
N VAL A 228 -1.87 9.25 -24.19
CA VAL A 228 -3.30 9.28 -23.93
C VAL A 228 -3.86 10.57 -24.54
N PRO A 229 -4.85 10.49 -25.44
CA PRO A 229 -5.55 11.67 -25.97
C PRO A 229 -6.07 12.52 -24.81
N ASP A 230 -6.27 13.82 -25.04
CA ASP A 230 -6.88 14.68 -24.03
C ASP A 230 -8.28 14.15 -23.67
N LEU A 231 -8.36 13.46 -22.52
CA LEU A 231 -9.57 12.80 -22.05
C LEU A 231 -10.68 13.83 -21.72
N GLN A 232 -10.38 15.14 -21.72
CA GLN A 232 -11.40 16.18 -21.64
C GLN A 232 -12.43 16.12 -22.78
N GLN A 233 -12.04 15.60 -23.94
CA GLN A 233 -12.91 15.48 -25.11
C GLN A 233 -13.68 14.15 -25.17
N LEU A 234 -13.34 13.18 -24.32
CA LEU A 234 -14.07 11.92 -24.26
C LEU A 234 -15.31 12.09 -23.40
N THR A 235 -16.40 12.45 -24.05
CA THR A 235 -17.75 12.24 -23.50
C THR A 235 -18.11 10.80 -23.86
N ILE A 236 -18.42 9.96 -22.87
CA ILE A 236 -19.02 8.65 -23.17
C ILE A 236 -20.37 8.93 -23.83
N GLN A 237 -20.49 8.67 -25.14
CA GLN A 237 -21.81 8.37 -25.69
C GLN A 237 -22.24 7.07 -25.01
N GLU A 238 -23.34 7.14 -24.26
CA GLU A 238 -23.94 5.99 -23.59
C GLU A 238 -24.02 4.81 -24.56
N ASN A 239 -23.18 3.79 -24.35
CA ASN A 239 -23.37 2.51 -25.01
C ASN A 239 -24.66 1.90 -24.45
N ARG A 240 -25.76 2.20 -25.14
CA ARG A 240 -27.00 1.44 -25.04
C ARG A 240 -26.71 0.02 -25.53
N ALA A 241 -26.80 -0.91 -24.59
CA ALA A 241 -27.10 -2.33 -24.75
C ALA A 241 -26.41 -3.08 -25.92
N LEU A 242 -25.45 -3.93 -25.57
CA LEU A 242 -25.32 -5.28 -26.11
C LEU A 242 -25.11 -6.25 -24.95
#